data_AF-A0A7J5EL10-F1
#
_entry.id   AF-A0A7J5EL10-F1
#
_cell.length_a   1.000
_cell.length_b   1.000
_cell.length_c   1.000
_cell.angle_alpha   90.00
_cell.angle_beta   90.00
_cell.angle_gamma   90.00
#
_symmetry.space_group_name_H-M   'P 1'
#
loop_
_entity.id
_entity.type
_entity.pdbx_description
1 polymer ?
#
loop_
_entity_poly.entity_id
_entity_poly.type
_entity_poly.pdbx_seq_one_letter_code
_entity_poly.pdbx_strand_id
1 'polypeptide(L)'
;MKRKDYGFAVNTSLERSDRARLKCIHMPSLSPTFLYNGDFVPGIREELSSWAWNSRRASGASDTAMASVYHYDLLNRIRTDSTRLRGATAWSAVGSHWQSSYTYDGNGNIQTLYRANATGSQMDNLTYAYTSGTNKLINISDYQGASTGADIGDQDGNNYAYDATGNMTQDTAAGIEAGGIVW
;
A
#
# COMPACT_ATOMS: atom_id res chain seq x y z
N MET A 1 46.61 -18.04 38.93
CA MET A 1 45.67 -17.67 40.02
C MET A 1 45.03 -16.35 39.60
N LYS A 2 43.77 -16.22 39.19
CA LYS A 2 42.51 -16.81 39.66
C LYS A 2 41.66 -17.28 38.47
N ARG A 3 41.16 -18.52 38.52
CA ARG A 3 40.06 -18.99 37.66
C ARG A 3 38.77 -18.35 38.17
N LYS A 4 37.92 -17.85 37.28
CA LYS A 4 36.52 -17.54 37.62
C LYS A 4 35.68 -18.67 37.08
N ASP A 5 35.25 -19.52 38.01
CA ASP A 5 34.25 -20.54 37.77
C ASP A 5 32.90 -19.85 37.61
N TYR A 6 32.20 -20.14 36.51
CA TYR A 6 30.78 -19.87 36.38
C TYR A 6 30.08 -21.22 36.20
N GLY A 7 29.31 -21.59 37.22
CA GLY A 7 28.70 -22.89 37.39
C GLY A 7 27.68 -23.24 36.31
N PHE A 8 27.70 -24.52 35.95
CA PHE A 8 26.73 -25.22 35.13
C PHE A 8 25.49 -25.52 35.98
N ALA A 9 24.38 -24.80 35.77
CA ALA A 9 23.08 -25.20 36.29
C ALA A 9 22.36 -25.99 35.21
N VAL A 10 22.28 -27.31 35.39
CA VAL A 10 21.38 -28.19 34.63
C VAL A 10 19.99 -27.98 35.21
N ASN A 11 19.08 -27.40 34.44
CA ASN A 11 17.66 -27.54 34.73
C ASN A 11 17.06 -28.48 33.68
N THR A 12 16.83 -29.71 34.09
CA THR A 12 16.14 -30.75 33.34
C THR A 12 14.63 -30.56 33.49
N SER A 13 13.97 -30.01 32.48
CA SER A 13 12.62 -30.45 32.11
C SER A 13 12.42 -30.25 30.62
N LEU A 14 12.61 -31.35 29.89
CA LEU A 14 12.12 -31.51 28.52
C LEU A 14 10.60 -31.40 28.55
N GLU A 15 10.03 -30.42 27.84
CA GLU A 15 8.81 -30.66 27.07
C GLU A 15 8.98 -30.13 25.64
N ARG A 16 8.69 -31.03 24.70
CA ARG A 16 8.88 -30.93 23.26
C ARG A 16 7.94 -29.89 22.64
N SER A 17 8.44 -29.07 21.71
CA SER A 17 8.17 -29.32 20.28
C SER A 17 9.13 -28.55 19.38
N ASP A 18 9.66 -29.28 18.42
CA ASP A 18 10.61 -28.87 17.41
C ASP A 18 10.06 -27.80 16.47
N ARG A 19 10.91 -26.84 16.05
CA ARG A 19 11.46 -26.81 14.68
C ARG A 19 12.40 -25.62 14.49
N ALA A 20 13.53 -25.91 13.85
CA ALA A 20 14.69 -25.06 13.67
C ALA A 20 14.38 -23.70 13.03
N ARG A 21 14.87 -22.61 13.63
CA ARG A 21 15.00 -21.32 12.96
C ARG A 21 16.25 -21.36 12.07
N LEU A 22 16.04 -21.27 10.75
CA LEU A 22 17.09 -20.91 9.81
C LEU A 22 17.70 -19.56 10.23
N LYS A 23 19.02 -19.55 10.44
CA LYS A 23 19.82 -18.34 10.58
C LYS A 23 19.73 -17.56 9.25
N CYS A 24 18.99 -16.46 9.22
CA CYS A 24 19.22 -15.43 8.22
C CYS A 24 20.36 -14.52 8.70
N ILE A 25 21.35 -14.36 7.83
CA ILE A 25 22.52 -13.52 8.01
C ILE A 25 22.06 -12.06 8.13
N HIS A 26 22.58 -11.38 9.16
CA HIS A 26 22.35 -9.98 9.47
C HIS A 26 22.62 -9.06 8.27
N MET A 27 21.61 -8.31 7.82
CA MET A 27 21.79 -7.08 7.04
C MET A 27 21.48 -5.88 7.94
N PRO A 28 22.24 -4.77 7.85
CA PRO A 28 22.19 -3.68 8.81
C PRO A 28 20.81 -3.04 8.84
N SER A 29 20.25 -2.96 10.04
CA SER A 29 18.89 -2.56 10.35
C SER A 29 18.64 -1.08 10.04
N LEU A 30 17.93 -0.81 8.95
CA LEU A 30 16.95 0.26 8.93
C LEU A 30 15.58 -0.40 9.16
N SER A 31 15.32 -0.80 10.39
CA SER A 31 14.00 -1.30 10.78
C SER A 31 13.06 -0.09 10.85
N PRO A 32 12.04 0.04 9.99
CA PRO A 32 10.97 0.98 10.24
C PRO A 32 10.31 0.58 11.57
N THR A 33 10.19 1.54 12.50
CA THR A 33 9.44 1.34 13.73
C THR A 33 7.96 1.18 13.37
N PHE A 34 7.47 -0.05 13.38
CA PHE A 34 6.04 -0.35 13.33
C PHE A 34 5.39 0.26 14.58
N LEU A 35 4.50 1.24 14.40
CA LEU A 35 3.51 1.56 15.42
C LEU A 35 2.32 0.61 15.20
N TYR A 36 2.52 -0.63 15.64
CA TYR A 36 1.46 -1.62 15.77
C TYR A 36 0.64 -1.26 17.00
N ASN A 37 -0.48 -0.57 16.81
CA ASN A 37 -1.47 -0.29 17.86
C ASN A 37 -2.61 -1.31 17.84
N GLY A 38 -2.30 -2.59 17.65
CA GLY A 38 -3.20 -3.69 17.96
C GLY A 38 -2.60 -4.45 19.11
N ASP A 39 -3.33 -4.64 20.21
CA ASP A 39 -2.98 -5.76 21.09
C ASP A 39 -3.20 -7.04 20.28
N PHE A 40 -2.29 -8.01 20.37
CA PHE A 40 -2.44 -9.30 19.68
C PHE A 40 -3.70 -10.00 20.21
N VAL A 41 -4.82 -9.85 19.50
CA VAL A 41 -6.06 -10.59 19.73
C VAL A 41 -6.10 -11.72 18.71
N PRO A 42 -5.96 -12.98 19.15
CA PRO A 42 -6.05 -14.13 18.26
C PRO A 42 -7.40 -14.14 17.51
N GLY A 43 -7.37 -14.12 16.18
CA GLY A 43 -8.55 -14.13 15.32
C GLY A 43 -8.89 -12.81 14.63
N ILE A 44 -8.17 -11.72 14.92
CA ILE A 44 -8.25 -10.48 14.14
C ILE A 44 -7.29 -10.59 12.94
N ARG A 45 -7.79 -10.34 11.72
CA ARG A 45 -6.95 -10.22 10.52
C ARG A 45 -6.02 -9.01 10.72
N GLU A 46 -4.72 -9.21 10.59
CA GLU A 46 -3.73 -8.15 10.77
C GLU A 46 -3.73 -7.23 9.54
N GLU A 47 -4.40 -6.09 9.64
CA GLU A 47 -4.32 -5.02 8.64
C GLU A 47 -3.19 -4.04 8.97
N LEU A 48 -2.49 -3.59 7.93
CA LEU A 48 -1.46 -2.56 8.07
C LEU A 48 -2.13 -1.22 8.34
N SER A 49 -2.05 -0.72 9.58
CA SER A 49 -2.63 0.57 9.97
C SER A 49 -1.78 1.76 9.55
N SER A 50 -0.46 1.58 9.45
CA SER A 50 0.47 2.62 9.02
C SER A 50 1.80 2.05 8.55
N TRP A 51 2.50 2.84 7.74
CA TRP A 51 3.88 2.56 7.30
C TRP A 51 4.69 3.85 7.36
N ALA A 52 5.91 3.80 7.89
CA ALA A 52 6.80 4.97 7.99
C ALA A 52 8.11 4.71 7.26
N TRP A 53 8.60 5.72 6.55
CA TRP A 53 9.83 5.66 5.77
C TRP A 53 10.61 6.97 5.80
N ASN A 54 11.91 6.87 5.52
CA ASN A 54 12.79 8.02 5.35
C ASN A 54 13.86 7.67 4.31
N SER A 55 14.26 8.66 3.52
CA SER A 55 15.37 8.53 2.57
C SER A 55 16.58 9.31 3.04
N ARG A 56 17.75 8.94 2.51
CA ARG A 56 18.97 9.74 2.58
C ARG A 56 19.41 10.07 1.16
N ARG A 57 19.81 11.31 0.95
CA ARG A 57 20.42 11.80 -0.29
C ARG A 57 21.85 11.27 -0.41
N ALA A 58 22.37 11.23 -1.63
CA ALA A 58 23.77 10.90 -1.89
C ALA A 58 24.76 11.84 -1.17
N SER A 59 24.34 13.08 -0.87
CA SER A 59 25.10 14.05 -0.06
C SER A 59 25.15 13.71 1.44
N GLY A 60 24.49 12.64 1.88
CA GLY A 60 24.41 12.24 3.29
C GLY A 60 23.29 12.89 4.10
N ALA A 61 22.62 13.92 3.54
CA ALA A 61 21.47 14.56 4.16
C ALA A 61 20.25 13.61 4.21
N SER A 62 19.52 13.60 5.33
CA SER A 62 18.24 12.88 5.44
C SER A 62 17.10 13.76 4.94
N ASP A 63 16.17 13.17 4.18
CA ASP A 63 14.89 13.81 3.89
C ASP A 63 13.95 13.71 5.10
N THR A 64 12.93 14.56 5.14
CA THR A 64 11.87 14.49 6.14
C THR A 64 11.23 13.10 6.09
N ALA A 65 11.22 12.40 7.23
CA ALA A 65 10.55 11.11 7.31
C ALA A 65 9.04 11.30 7.13
N MET A 66 8.42 10.35 6.44
CA MET A 66 7.00 10.36 6.11
C MET A 66 6.35 9.10 6.68
N ALA A 67 5.05 9.16 6.92
CA ALA A 67 4.25 7.99 7.25
C ALA A 67 2.91 8.05 6.55
N SER A 68 2.48 6.93 5.99
CA SER A 68 1.12 6.68 5.52
C SER A 68 0.31 6.11 6.66
N VAL A 69 -0.93 6.56 6.77
CA VAL A 69 -1.94 6.07 7.71
C VAL A 69 -3.11 5.57 6.88
N TYR A 70 -3.47 4.31 7.08
CA TYR A 70 -4.51 3.63 6.31
C TYR A 70 -5.76 3.47 7.16
N HIS A 71 -6.91 3.78 6.57
CA HIS A 71 -8.21 3.43 7.13
C HIS A 71 -8.95 2.49 6.19
N TYR A 72 -9.66 1.54 6.77
CA TYR A 72 -10.38 0.49 6.05
C TYR A 72 -11.88 0.58 6.32
N ASP A 73 -12.68 0.02 5.41
CA ASP A 73 -14.09 -0.26 5.70
C ASP A 73 -14.27 -1.60 6.43
N LEU A 74 -15.52 -1.96 6.74
CA LEU A 74 -15.86 -3.20 7.45
C LEU A 74 -15.52 -4.49 6.67
N LEU A 75 -15.20 -4.38 5.38
CA LEU A 75 -14.77 -5.48 4.52
C LEU A 75 -13.25 -5.48 4.32
N ASN A 76 -12.53 -4.69 5.12
CA ASN A 76 -11.07 -4.60 5.15
C ASN A 76 -10.48 -4.06 3.83
N ARG A 77 -11.22 -3.16 3.17
CA ARG A 77 -10.76 -2.45 1.95
C ARG A 77 -10.32 -1.04 2.32
N ILE A 78 -9.20 -0.58 1.77
CA ILE A 78 -8.64 0.76 2.07
C ILE A 78 -9.62 1.83 1.59
N ARG A 79 -10.06 2.69 2.50
CA ARG A 79 -10.90 3.87 2.23
C ARG A 79 -10.08 5.13 2.11
N THR A 80 -9.02 5.25 2.89
CA THR A 80 -8.11 6.40 2.84
C THR A 80 -6.67 5.99 3.08
N ASP A 81 -5.77 6.62 2.34
CA ASP A 81 -4.34 6.71 2.65
C ASP A 81 -4.04 8.19 2.92
N SER A 82 -3.44 8.50 4.06
CA SER A 82 -3.11 9.88 4.39
C SER A 82 -1.72 10.00 4.98
N THR A 83 -1.05 11.09 4.64
CA THR A 83 0.36 11.28 5.00
C THR A 83 0.53 12.10 6.28
N ARG A 84 1.50 11.69 7.09
CA ARG A 84 2.09 12.47 8.19
C ARG A 84 3.55 12.73 7.90
N LEU A 85 4.03 13.89 8.30
CA LEU A 85 5.44 14.28 8.22
C LEU A 85 6.07 14.23 9.60
N ARG A 86 7.32 13.80 9.69
CA ARG A 86 8.07 13.80 10.94
C ARG A 86 8.68 15.17 11.16
N GLY A 87 8.18 15.90 12.16
CA GLY A 87 8.85 17.06 12.72
C GLY A 87 10.03 16.66 13.62
N ALA A 88 10.67 17.65 14.25
CA ALA A 88 11.86 17.43 15.08
C ALA A 88 11.63 16.41 16.22
N THR A 89 10.47 16.46 16.87
CA THR A 89 10.16 15.61 18.04
C THR A 89 8.91 14.75 17.88
N ALA A 90 8.02 15.07 16.93
CA ALA A 90 6.73 14.41 16.78
C ALA A 90 6.30 14.27 15.32
N TRP A 91 5.38 13.35 15.06
CA TRP A 91 4.64 13.30 13.80
C TRP A 91 3.61 14.41 13.73
N SER A 92 3.41 14.98 12.55
CA SER A 92 2.33 15.92 12.30
C SER A 92 0.95 15.26 12.48
N ALA A 93 -0.08 16.10 12.57
CA ALA A 93 -1.44 15.66 12.26
C ALA A 93 -1.51 15.13 10.81
N VAL A 94 -2.57 14.39 10.52
CA VAL A 94 -2.88 13.97 9.14
C VAL A 94 -3.05 15.23 8.28
N GLY A 95 -2.24 15.34 7.23
CA GLY A 95 -2.27 16.45 6.28
C GLY A 95 -3.13 16.15 5.05
N SER A 96 -3.35 17.17 4.22
CA SER A 96 -4.02 17.02 2.91
C SER A 96 -3.07 16.63 1.78
N HIS A 97 -1.76 16.68 2.02
CA HIS A 97 -0.73 16.37 1.03
C HIS A 97 -0.61 14.86 0.81
N TRP A 98 -0.49 14.44 -0.45
CA TRP A 98 -0.33 13.01 -0.80
C TRP A 98 -1.36 12.11 -0.14
N GLN A 99 -2.62 12.56 -0.07
CA GLN A 99 -3.72 11.72 0.40
C GLN A 99 -4.43 11.07 -0.78
N SER A 100 -4.97 9.88 -0.53
CA SER A 100 -5.86 9.21 -1.47
C SER A 100 -7.14 8.76 -0.75
N SER A 101 -8.28 8.81 -1.42
CA SER A 101 -9.51 8.19 -0.93
C SER A 101 -10.21 7.37 -2.00
N TYR A 102 -10.85 6.30 -1.56
CA TYR A 102 -11.38 5.25 -2.42
C TYR A 102 -12.82 4.93 -2.06
N THR A 103 -13.64 4.69 -3.07
CA THR A 103 -14.97 4.10 -2.90
C THR A 103 -15.08 2.79 -3.67
N TYR A 104 -16.01 1.93 -3.25
CA TYR A 104 -16.16 0.61 -3.81
C TYR A 104 -17.64 0.26 -3.98
N ASP A 105 -17.93 -0.54 -4.99
CA ASP A 105 -19.22 -1.23 -5.08
C ASP A 105 -19.29 -2.42 -4.09
N GLY A 106 -20.43 -3.12 -4.10
CA GLY A 106 -20.64 -4.31 -3.26
C GLY A 106 -19.76 -5.51 -3.63
N ASN A 107 -19.26 -5.58 -4.87
CA ASN A 107 -18.38 -6.64 -5.35
C ASN A 107 -16.89 -6.35 -5.05
N GLY A 108 -16.57 -5.15 -4.58
CA GLY A 108 -15.20 -4.73 -4.30
C GLY A 108 -14.49 -4.04 -5.45
N ASN A 109 -15.18 -3.74 -6.55
CA ASN A 109 -14.61 -2.91 -7.60
C ASN A 109 -14.51 -1.46 -7.11
N ILE A 110 -13.39 -0.79 -7.40
CA ILE A 110 -13.22 0.63 -7.08
C ILE A 110 -14.20 1.44 -7.92
N GLN A 111 -15.01 2.29 -7.31
CA GLN A 111 -15.92 3.20 -8.01
C GLN A 111 -15.27 4.58 -8.26
N THR A 112 -14.58 5.12 -7.25
CA THR A 112 -13.89 6.40 -7.34
C THR A 112 -12.54 6.38 -6.65
N LEU A 113 -11.61 7.17 -7.17
CA LEU A 113 -10.31 7.47 -6.57
C LEU A 113 -10.06 8.99 -6.61
N TYR A 114 -9.90 9.59 -5.45
CA TYR A 114 -9.38 10.94 -5.30
C TYR A 114 -7.91 10.87 -4.90
N ARG A 115 -7.03 11.67 -5.53
CA ARG A 115 -5.64 11.87 -5.07
C ARG A 115 -5.30 13.35 -4.94
N ALA A 116 -4.53 13.69 -3.92
CA ALA A 116 -3.95 15.01 -3.78
C ALA A 116 -2.42 14.98 -3.96
N ASN A 117 -1.88 16.07 -4.50
CA ASN A 117 -0.45 16.24 -4.71
C ASN A 117 0.27 16.74 -3.43
N ALA A 118 1.54 17.12 -3.58
CA ALA A 118 2.38 17.65 -2.51
C ALA A 118 1.87 18.97 -1.90
N THR A 119 1.07 19.76 -2.60
CA THR A 119 0.46 21.00 -2.06
C THR A 119 -0.92 20.75 -1.46
N GLY A 120 -1.40 19.51 -1.49
CA GLY A 120 -2.76 19.15 -1.06
C GLY A 120 -3.83 19.55 -2.07
N SER A 121 -3.41 19.99 -3.26
CA SER A 121 -4.31 20.25 -4.37
C SER A 121 -4.70 18.93 -5.03
N GLN A 122 -5.93 18.87 -5.52
CA GLN A 122 -6.43 17.69 -6.21
C GLN A 122 -5.62 17.44 -7.48
N MET A 123 -5.06 16.24 -7.56
CA MET A 123 -4.28 15.74 -8.69
C MET A 123 -5.17 14.92 -9.61
N ASP A 124 -5.99 14.04 -9.02
CA ASP A 124 -6.89 13.16 -9.78
C ASP A 124 -8.28 13.11 -9.14
N ASN A 125 -9.27 12.85 -9.98
CA ASN A 125 -10.64 12.54 -9.60
C ASN A 125 -11.20 11.43 -10.48
N LEU A 126 -10.72 10.21 -10.27
CA LEU A 126 -11.01 9.12 -11.16
C LEU A 126 -12.36 8.50 -10.82
N THR A 127 -13.19 8.27 -11.85
CA THR A 127 -14.40 7.46 -11.79
C THR A 127 -14.21 6.24 -12.69
N TYR A 128 -14.51 5.06 -12.15
CA TYR A 128 -14.33 3.78 -12.83
C TYR A 128 -15.70 3.23 -13.24
N ALA A 129 -15.91 3.03 -14.53
CA ALA A 129 -17.15 2.46 -15.05
C ALA A 129 -16.96 0.98 -15.39
N TYR A 130 -17.89 0.13 -14.96
CA TYR A 130 -17.83 -1.32 -15.20
C TYR A 130 -19.03 -1.79 -16.00
N THR A 131 -18.85 -2.90 -16.71
CA THR A 131 -19.95 -3.62 -17.35
C THR A 131 -20.86 -4.20 -16.27
N SER A 132 -22.15 -3.86 -16.34
CA SER A 132 -23.16 -4.25 -15.35
C SER A 132 -23.15 -5.75 -15.07
N GLY A 133 -23.16 -6.12 -13.79
CA GLY A 133 -23.13 -7.51 -13.34
C GLY A 133 -21.78 -8.22 -13.50
N THR A 134 -20.71 -7.49 -13.79
CA THR A 134 -19.35 -8.04 -13.95
C THR A 134 -18.30 -7.17 -13.24
N ASN A 135 -17.05 -7.64 -13.20
CA ASN A 135 -15.89 -6.87 -12.74
C ASN A 135 -15.04 -6.37 -13.93
N LYS A 136 -15.64 -6.25 -15.12
CA LYS A 136 -14.94 -5.80 -16.34
C LYS A 136 -15.03 -4.28 -16.45
N LEU A 137 -13.89 -3.60 -16.27
CA LEU A 137 -13.74 -2.16 -16.44
C LEU A 137 -13.99 -1.77 -17.90
N ILE A 138 -14.78 -0.73 -18.13
CA ILE A 138 -15.11 -0.16 -19.44
C ILE A 138 -14.15 0.97 -19.76
N ASN A 139 -14.04 1.94 -18.86
CA ASN A 139 -13.20 3.12 -18.99
C ASN A 139 -13.00 3.80 -17.62
N ILE A 140 -12.02 4.70 -17.57
CA ILE A 140 -11.75 5.60 -16.46
C ILE A 140 -12.00 7.03 -16.94
N SER A 141 -12.71 7.82 -16.15
CA SER A 141 -12.87 9.27 -16.36
C SER A 141 -12.12 10.02 -15.27
N ASP A 142 -11.39 11.07 -15.62
CA ASP A 142 -10.70 11.96 -14.68
C ASP A 142 -11.22 13.39 -14.78
N TYR A 143 -11.92 13.85 -13.74
CA TYR A 143 -12.46 15.21 -13.72
C TYR A 143 -11.37 16.31 -13.67
N GLN A 144 -10.16 15.99 -13.20
CA GLN A 144 -9.05 16.94 -13.22
C GLN A 144 -8.40 17.05 -14.60
N GLY A 145 -8.60 16.04 -15.44
CA GLY A 145 -7.99 15.90 -16.76
C GLY A 145 -6.52 15.51 -16.70
N ALA A 146 -6.00 14.99 -17.82
CA ALA A 146 -4.59 14.65 -17.92
C ALA A 146 -3.69 15.90 -17.91
N SER A 147 -2.69 15.88 -17.05
CA SER A 147 -1.51 16.73 -17.14
C SER A 147 -0.54 16.24 -18.24
N THR A 148 0.48 17.03 -18.57
CA THR A 148 1.48 16.63 -19.57
C THR A 148 2.32 15.45 -19.06
N GLY A 149 2.25 14.29 -19.72
CA GLY A 149 3.07 13.11 -19.41
C GLY A 149 2.27 11.81 -19.46
N ALA A 150 2.76 10.79 -18.76
CA ALA A 150 2.03 9.53 -18.53
C ALA A 150 1.04 9.73 -17.38
N ASP A 151 -0.10 10.34 -17.71
CA ASP A 151 -1.19 10.64 -16.79
C ASP A 151 -2.49 10.00 -17.29
N ILE A 152 -3.37 9.59 -16.37
CA ILE A 152 -4.65 9.00 -16.74
C ILE A 152 -5.64 10.13 -16.91
N GLY A 153 -5.90 10.51 -18.16
CA GLY A 153 -7.00 11.42 -18.50
C GLY A 153 -8.32 10.68 -18.68
N ASP A 154 -9.31 11.43 -19.17
CA ASP A 154 -10.57 10.87 -19.64
C ASP A 154 -10.35 9.86 -20.77
N GLN A 155 -10.92 8.67 -20.60
CA GLN A 155 -10.92 7.61 -21.61
C GLN A 155 -12.31 7.48 -22.25
N ASP A 156 -12.31 7.24 -23.56
CA ASP A 156 -13.51 6.85 -24.28
C ASP A 156 -14.11 5.54 -23.75
N GLY A 157 -15.41 5.35 -23.98
CA GLY A 157 -16.09 4.09 -23.64
C GLY A 157 -15.49 2.90 -24.40
N ASN A 158 -15.52 1.72 -23.77
CA ASN A 158 -14.92 0.48 -24.29
C ASN A 158 -13.40 0.57 -24.49
N ASN A 159 -12.70 1.32 -23.62
CA ASN A 159 -11.25 1.39 -23.64
C ASN A 159 -10.60 0.00 -23.53
N TYR A 160 -11.20 -0.85 -22.70
CA TYR A 160 -10.74 -2.20 -22.39
C TYR A 160 -11.60 -3.28 -23.06
N ALA A 161 -10.93 -4.33 -23.56
CA ALA A 161 -11.57 -5.55 -24.05
C ALA A 161 -11.08 -6.77 -23.26
N TYR A 162 -11.88 -7.85 -23.30
CA TYR A 162 -11.63 -9.04 -22.51
C TYR A 162 -11.88 -10.30 -23.33
N ASP A 163 -11.12 -11.36 -23.05
CA ASP A 163 -11.39 -12.68 -23.58
C ASP A 163 -12.64 -13.34 -22.92
N ALA A 164 -12.98 -14.53 -23.41
CA ALA A 164 -14.12 -15.31 -22.91
C ALA A 164 -13.97 -15.74 -21.44
N THR A 165 -12.73 -15.86 -20.96
CA THR A 165 -12.42 -16.20 -19.56
C THR A 165 -12.36 -14.98 -18.64
N GLY A 166 -12.38 -13.77 -19.21
CA GLY A 166 -12.42 -12.50 -18.48
C GLY A 166 -11.06 -11.83 -18.29
N ASN A 167 -9.99 -12.29 -18.95
CA ASN A 167 -8.71 -11.59 -18.91
C ASN A 167 -8.71 -10.41 -19.89
N MET A 168 -8.03 -9.32 -19.53
CA MET A 168 -7.95 -8.12 -20.36
C MET A 168 -7.07 -8.36 -21.59
N THR A 169 -7.53 -8.03 -22.78
CA THR A 169 -6.80 -8.26 -24.04
C THR A 169 -6.46 -6.97 -24.79
N GLN A 170 -6.92 -5.81 -24.32
CA GLN A 170 -6.81 -4.52 -25.00
C GLN A 170 -6.84 -3.38 -23.97
N ASP A 171 -6.09 -2.30 -24.26
CA ASP A 171 -6.16 -1.00 -23.60
C ASP A 171 -5.89 0.10 -24.65
N THR A 172 -6.95 0.69 -25.17
CA THR A 172 -6.89 1.60 -26.32
C THR A 172 -6.19 2.92 -25.99
N ALA A 173 -6.43 3.46 -24.79
CA ALA A 173 -5.82 4.69 -24.29
C ALA A 173 -4.31 4.52 -24.09
N ALA A 174 -3.86 3.31 -23.77
CA ALA A 174 -2.44 2.96 -23.73
C ALA A 174 -1.85 2.57 -25.11
N GLY A 175 -2.65 2.59 -26.19
CA GLY A 175 -2.23 2.19 -27.54
C GLY A 175 -2.03 0.68 -27.71
N ILE A 176 -2.65 -0.15 -26.86
CA ILE A 176 -2.58 -1.61 -26.91
C ILE A 176 -3.84 -2.13 -27.58
N GLU A 177 -3.68 -2.65 -28.80
CA GLU A 177 -4.77 -3.20 -29.61
C GLU A 177 -5.26 -4.57 -29.12
N ALA A 178 -6.36 -5.07 -29.71
CA ALA A 178 -6.94 -6.36 -29.37
C ALA A 178 -5.95 -7.52 -29.54
N GLY A 179 -5.74 -8.28 -28.47
CA GLY A 179 -4.76 -9.38 -28.43
C GLY A 179 -3.33 -8.91 -28.15
N GLY A 180 -3.11 -7.61 -27.94
CA GLY A 180 -1.83 -7.06 -27.51
C GLY A 180 -1.44 -7.41 -26.07
N ILE A 181 -2.40 -7.90 -25.28
CA ILE A 181 -2.19 -8.45 -23.94
C ILE A 181 -2.50 -9.96 -23.98
N VAL A 182 -1.52 -10.77 -23.57
CA VAL A 182 -1.60 -12.23 -23.54
C VAL A 182 -1.28 -12.72 -22.13
N TRP A 183 -2.09 -13.66 -21.63
CA TRP A 183 -2.02 -14.22 -20.28
C TRP A 183 -1.59 -15.69 -20.28
#